data_AF-A0A9J6PW37-F1
#
_entry.id   AF-A0A9J6PW37-F1
#
_cell.length_a   1.000
_cell.length_b   1.000
_cell.length_c   1.000
_cell.angle_alpha   90.00
_cell.angle_beta   90.00
_cell.angle_gamma   90.00
#
_symmetry.space_group_name_H-M   'P 1'
#
loop_
_entity.id
_entity.type
_entity.pdbx_description
1 polymer ?
#
loop_
_entity_poly.entity_id
_entity_poly.type
_entity_poly.pdbx_seq_one_letter_code
_entity_poly.pdbx_strand_id
1 'polypeptide(L)'
;MDFKNTIKSICDVIICHSFYVVDIYVFGSALKNFGSANDIDILVMGDSVDGLLLKGKLRDLGLFIPVHVISMTRTEEYELNFIKSVGASLLVVDKSVEVDFVYDKLY
;
A
#
# COMPACT_ATOMS: atom_id res chain seq x y z
N MET A 1 2.88 5.38 -17.49
CA MET A 1 1.82 4.90 -16.58
C MET A 1 1.73 5.90 -15.44
N ASP A 2 0.53 6.39 -15.13
CA ASP A 2 0.33 7.40 -14.09
C ASP A 2 0.43 6.75 -12.70
N PHE A 3 1.11 7.41 -11.76
CA PHE A 3 1.27 6.94 -10.38
C PHE A 3 -0.09 6.67 -9.74
N LYS A 4 -1.02 7.61 -9.91
CA LYS A 4 -2.37 7.52 -9.33
C LYS A 4 -3.13 6.30 -9.85
N ASN A 5 -3.08 6.03 -11.15
CA ASN A 5 -3.72 4.85 -11.74
C ASN A 5 -3.06 3.54 -11.26
N THR A 6 -1.73 3.52 -11.14
CA THR A 6 -1.00 2.35 -10.65
C THR A 6 -1.38 2.03 -9.21
N ILE A 7 -1.34 3.03 -8.33
CA ILE A 7 -1.71 2.90 -6.93
C ILE A 7 -3.18 2.49 -6.79
N LYS A 8 -4.08 3.08 -7.58
CA LYS A 8 -5.49 2.68 -7.60
C LYS A 8 -5.66 1.19 -7.93
N SER A 9 -5.02 0.70 -9.00
CA SER A 9 -5.09 -0.72 -9.36
C SER A 9 -4.52 -1.64 -8.28
N ILE A 10 -3.45 -1.24 -7.60
CA ILE A 10 -2.89 -1.98 -6.47
C ILE A 10 -3.91 -2.05 -5.32
N CYS A 11 -4.50 -0.91 -4.94
CA CYS A 11 -5.52 -0.85 -3.90
C CYS A 11 -6.73 -1.72 -4.26
N ASP A 12 -7.23 -1.63 -5.50
CA ASP A 12 -8.37 -2.41 -5.98
C ASP A 12 -8.09 -3.92 -5.83
N VAL A 13 -6.89 -4.39 -6.21
CA VAL A 13 -6.51 -5.80 -6.06
C VAL A 13 -6.48 -6.22 -4.59
N ILE A 14 -5.86 -5.43 -3.72
CA ILE A 14 -5.76 -5.73 -2.28
C ILE A 14 -7.16 -5.80 -1.66
N ILE A 15 -8.00 -4.82 -1.95
CA ILE A 15 -9.37 -4.71 -1.44
C ILE A 15 -10.25 -5.87 -1.92
N CYS A 16 -10.13 -6.27 -3.19
CA CYS A 16 -10.90 -7.37 -3.76
C CYS A 16 -10.55 -8.73 -3.15
N HIS A 17 -9.33 -8.89 -2.66
CA HIS A 17 -8.81 -10.16 -2.15
C HIS A 17 -8.62 -10.18 -0.63
N SER A 18 -9.09 -9.14 0.06
CA SER A 18 -9.12 -9.08 1.53
C SER A 18 -10.50 -9.51 2.04
N PHE A 19 -10.51 -10.47 2.97
CA PHE A 19 -11.72 -10.94 3.63
C PHE A 19 -12.29 -9.92 4.62
N TYR A 20 -11.41 -9.17 5.28
CA TYR A 20 -11.74 -8.13 6.26
C TYR A 20 -11.40 -6.74 5.72
N VAL A 21 -11.82 -5.71 6.46
CA VAL A 21 -11.42 -4.33 6.20
C VAL A 21 -9.92 -4.20 6.41
N VAL A 22 -9.26 -3.52 5.47
CA VAL A 22 -7.81 -3.26 5.52
C VAL A 22 -7.54 -1.78 5.33
N ASP A 23 -6.50 -1.30 6.00
CA ASP A 23 -5.92 0.02 5.77
C ASP A 23 -4.68 -0.17 4.88
N ILE A 24 -4.58 0.60 3.79
CA ILE A 24 -3.50 0.46 2.81
C ILE A 24 -2.63 1.71 2.84
N TYR A 25 -1.32 1.52 2.95
CA TYR A 25 -0.35 2.60 2.94
C TYR A 25 0.71 2.37 1.88
N VAL A 26 1.27 3.46 1.36
CA VAL A 26 2.50 3.45 0.57
C VAL A 26 3.63 4.05 1.39
N PHE A 27 4.83 3.52 1.24
CA PHE A 27 6.03 4.08 1.84
C PHE A 27 7.22 3.95 0.89
N GLY A 28 8.42 4.22 1.39
CA GLY A 28 9.64 3.99 0.63
C GLY A 28 9.84 4.98 -0.52
N SER A 29 10.53 4.52 -1.57
CA SER A 29 11.03 5.38 -2.65
C SER A 29 9.92 5.88 -3.58
N ALA A 30 8.90 5.06 -3.83
CA ALA A 30 7.74 5.37 -4.67
C ALA A 30 6.93 6.56 -4.15
N LEU A 31 6.84 6.73 -2.82
CA LEU A 31 6.18 7.88 -2.20
C LEU A 31 6.93 9.20 -2.46
N LYS A 32 8.26 9.16 -2.53
CA LYS A 32 9.09 10.36 -2.72
C LYS A 32 9.19 10.76 -4.19
N ASN A 33 9.47 9.79 -5.06
CA ASN A 33 9.56 10.01 -6.50
C ASN A 33 9.30 8.71 -7.26
N PHE A 34 8.06 8.53 -7.70
CA PHE A 34 7.63 7.35 -8.43
C PHE A 34 8.42 7.10 -9.73
N GLY A 35 8.81 8.15 -10.45
CA GLY A 35 9.51 8.01 -11.74
C GLY A 35 10.93 7.43 -11.62
N SER A 36 11.52 7.49 -10.43
CA SER A 36 12.84 6.92 -10.12
C SER A 36 12.79 5.75 -9.15
N ALA A 37 11.60 5.30 -8.76
CA ALA A 37 11.43 4.21 -7.82
C ALA A 37 11.74 2.86 -8.49
N ASN A 38 12.44 1.99 -7.78
CA ASN A 38 12.75 0.63 -8.26
C ASN A 38 11.62 -0.36 -7.96
N ASP A 39 10.78 -0.03 -6.97
CA ASP A 39 9.71 -0.84 -6.43
C ASP A 39 8.63 0.06 -5.81
N ILE A 40 7.47 -0.53 -5.54
CA ILE A 40 6.37 0.10 -4.81
C ILE A 40 6.20 -0.64 -3.50
N ASP A 41 6.62 0.01 -2.40
CA ASP A 41 6.44 -0.51 -1.05
C ASP A 41 5.03 -0.22 -0.54
N ILE A 42 4.29 -1.29 -0.26
CA ILE A 42 2.90 -1.24 0.22
C ILE A 42 2.81 -1.94 1.57
N LEU A 43 2.18 -1.26 2.51
CA LEU A 43 1.79 -1.81 3.79
C LEU A 43 0.28 -2.07 3.77
N VAL A 44 -0.12 -3.30 4.08
CA VAL A 44 -1.52 -3.69 4.26
C VAL A 44 -1.73 -4.01 5.73
N MET A 45 -2.48 -3.15 6.43
CA MET A 45 -2.86 -3.40 7.81
C MET A 45 -4.25 -4.02 7.88
N GLY A 46 -4.38 -5.12 8.61
CA GLY A 46 -5.68 -5.75 8.85
C GLY A 46 -5.54 -7.14 9.44
N ASP A 47 -6.65 -7.67 9.92
CA ASP A 47 -6.67 -9.01 10.49
C ASP A 47 -6.68 -10.06 9.37
N SER A 48 -5.86 -11.10 9.52
CA SER A 48 -5.81 -12.25 8.60
C SER A 48 -5.48 -11.90 7.13
N VAL A 49 -4.57 -10.96 6.90
CA VAL A 49 -4.08 -10.62 5.55
C VAL A 49 -3.20 -11.74 4.99
N ASP A 50 -3.63 -12.37 3.89
CA ASP A 50 -2.81 -13.35 3.17
C ASP A 50 -1.83 -12.65 2.21
N GLY A 51 -0.63 -12.33 2.73
CA GLY A 51 0.41 -11.68 1.95
C GLY A 51 0.91 -12.50 0.76
N LEU A 52 0.83 -13.84 0.79
CA LEU A 52 1.28 -14.68 -0.33
C LEU A 52 0.28 -14.63 -1.48
N LEU A 53 -1.02 -14.72 -1.17
CA LEU A 53 -2.10 -14.52 -2.14
C LEU A 53 -2.00 -13.14 -2.78
N LEU A 54 -1.85 -12.09 -1.98
CA LEU A 54 -1.75 -10.71 -2.48
C LEU A 54 -0.55 -10.52 -3.41
N LYS A 55 0.63 -11.04 -3.04
CA LYS A 55 1.82 -11.02 -3.92
C LYS A 55 1.55 -11.69 -5.27
N GLY A 56 0.85 -12.83 -5.25
CA GLY A 56 0.42 -13.51 -6.48
C GLY A 56 -0.48 -12.64 -7.34
N LYS A 57 -1.52 -12.05 -6.75
CA LYS A 57 -2.50 -11.21 -7.47
C LYS A 57 -1.92 -9.90 -7.99
N LEU A 58 -1.01 -9.27 -7.26
CA LEU A 58 -0.35 -8.04 -7.70
C LEU A 58 0.62 -8.28 -8.85
N ARG A 59 1.23 -9.46 -8.94
CA ARG A 59 2.04 -9.84 -10.09
C ARG A 59 1.23 -9.90 -11.38
N ASP A 60 -0.05 -10.27 -11.30
CA ASP A 60 -0.95 -10.36 -12.45
C ASP A 60 -1.32 -8.98 -13.03
N LEU A 61 -1.03 -7.88 -12.32
CA LEU A 61 -1.21 -6.51 -12.83
C LEU A 61 -0.22 -6.13 -13.95
N GLY A 62 0.84 -6.91 -14.15
CA GLY A 62 1.83 -6.64 -15.21
C GLY A 62 2.55 -5.30 -15.05
N LEU A 63 2.75 -4.84 -13.81
CA LEU A 63 3.44 -3.59 -13.52
C LEU A 63 4.90 -3.64 -13.95
N PHE A 64 5.42 -2.50 -14.42
CA PHE A 64 6.80 -2.39 -14.89
C PHE A 64 7.84 -2.51 -13.77
N ILE A 65 7.44 -2.16 -12.53
CA ILE A 65 8.26 -2.29 -11.33
C ILE A 65 7.58 -3.22 -10.32
N PRO A 66 8.35 -3.97 -9.53
CA PRO A 66 7.81 -4.87 -8.52
C PRO A 66 7.02 -4.13 -7.43
N VAL A 67 6.01 -4.80 -6.87
CA VAL A 67 5.28 -4.35 -5.68
C VAL A 67 5.74 -5.19 -4.50
N HIS A 68 6.29 -4.54 -3.49
CA HIS A 68 6.71 -5.18 -2.26
C HIS A 68 5.63 -4.98 -1.19
N VAL A 69 4.99 -6.08 -0.78
CA VAL A 69 3.91 -6.04 0.21
C VAL A 69 4.42 -6.52 1.56
N ILE A 70 4.20 -5.68 2.57
CA ILE A 70 4.26 -6.01 3.99
C ILE A 70 2.82 -6.05 4.51
N SER A 71 2.48 -7.07 5.29
CA SER A 71 1.21 -7.16 5.99
C SER A 71 1.44 -7.20 7.48
N MET A 72 0.64 -6.48 8.26
CA MET A 72 0.70 -6.52 9.72
C MET A 72 -0.67 -6.27 10.34
N THR A 73 -0.81 -6.71 11.58
CA THR A 73 -1.93 -6.38 12.46
C THR A 73 -1.72 -5.03 13.12
N ARG A 74 -2.79 -4.46 13.68
CA ARG A 74 -2.69 -3.22 14.47
C ARG A 74 -1.80 -3.37 15.71
N THR A 75 -1.75 -4.56 16.29
CA THR A 75 -0.88 -4.87 17.43
C THR A 75 0.59 -4.81 17.02
N GLU A 76 0.95 -5.42 15.87
CA GLU A 76 2.31 -5.35 15.34
C GLU A 76 2.71 -3.90 15.00
N GLU A 77 1.82 -3.11 14.40
CA GLU A 77 2.08 -1.68 14.17
C GLU A 77 2.30 -0.93 15.50
N TYR A 78 1.51 -1.21 16.54
CA TYR A 78 1.67 -0.57 17.84
C TYR A 78 3.02 -0.88 18.49
N GLU A 79 3.50 -2.13 18.34
CA GLU A 79 4.79 -2.56 18.87
C GLU A 79 5.98 -2.02 18.06
N LEU A 80 5.85 -1.98 16.73
CA LEU A 80 6.94 -1.56 15.83
C LEU A 80 6.96 -0.06 15.57
N ASN A 81 5.82 0.62 15.74
CA ASN A 81 5.61 2.01 15.34
C ASN A 81 6.09 2.26 13.89
N PHE A 82 5.78 1.30 13.01
CA PHE A 82 6.39 1.17 11.69
C PHE A 82 5.97 2.32 10.78
N ILE A 83 4.68 2.68 10.73
CA ILE A 83 4.15 3.78 9.91
C ILE A 83 4.92 5.07 10.16
N LYS A 84 5.11 5.44 11.43
CA LYS A 84 5.85 6.64 11.80
C LYS A 84 7.33 6.53 11.47
N SER A 85 7.93 5.35 11.66
CA SER A 85 9.36 5.13 11.41
C SER A 85 9.75 5.25 9.94
N VAL A 86 8.87 4.82 9.02
CA VAL A 86 9.14 4.86 7.57
C VAL A 86 8.46 6.03 6.86
N GLY A 87 7.65 6.81 7.58
CA GLY A 87 6.88 7.92 7.01
C GLY A 87 5.85 7.44 5.99
N ALA A 88 5.10 6.39 6.31
CA ALA A 88 4.10 5.84 5.41
C ALA A 88 2.91 6.79 5.23
N SER A 89 2.38 6.88 4.01
CA SER A 89 1.18 7.66 3.69
C SER A 89 0.00 6.73 3.46
N LEU A 90 -1.10 7.02 4.13
CA LEU A 90 -2.37 6.31 3.97
C LEU A 90 -2.94 6.56 2.56
N LEU A 91 -3.34 5.49 1.89
CA LEU A 91 -3.96 5.50 0.57
C LEU A 91 -5.46 5.28 0.66
N VAL A 92 -5.88 4.26 1.43
CA VAL A 92 -7.29 3.88 1.57
C VAL A 92 -7.53 3.45 3.01
N VAL A 93 -8.64 3.95 3.56
CA VAL A 93 -9.30 3.38 4.73
C VAL A 93 -10.62 2.84 4.24
N ASP A 94 -10.81 1.52 4.28
CA ASP A 94 -12.08 0.87 3.97
C ASP A 94 -12.56 0.96 2.49
N LYS A 95 -13.41 0.01 2.09
CA LYS A 95 -14.05 -0.11 0.75
C LYS A 95 -14.92 1.09 0.36
N SER A 96 -15.08 2.07 1.25
CA SER A 96 -16.05 3.16 1.16
C SER A 96 -15.43 4.55 0.96
N VAL A 97 -14.09 4.68 0.93
CA VAL A 97 -13.42 5.99 0.83
C VAL A 97 -12.56 6.07 -0.44
N GLU A 98 -12.83 7.08 -1.27
CA GLU A 98 -12.01 7.42 -2.42
C GLU A 98 -10.55 7.72 -1.98
N VAL A 99 -9.57 7.22 -2.75
CA VAL A 99 -8.14 7.50 -2.52
C VAL A 99 -7.88 8.99 -2.64
N ASP A 100 -7.79 9.70 -1.51
CA ASP A 100 -7.36 11.09 -1.45
C ASP A 100 -5.86 11.17 -1.14
N PHE A 101 -5.06 11.50 -2.15
CA PHE A 101 -3.64 11.74 -1.97
C PHE A 101 -3.42 13.08 -1.27
N VAL A 102 -3.28 13.06 0.06
CA VAL A 102 -2.84 14.23 0.81
C VAL A 102 -1.33 14.34 0.68
N TYR A 103 -0.87 15.10 -0.32
CA TYR A 103 0.52 15.55 -0.38
C TYR A 103 0.72 16.66 0.67
N ASP A 104 1.20 16.30 1.86
CA ASP A 104 1.77 17.29 2.75
C ASP A 104 3.08 17.80 2.15
N LYS A 105 3.02 19.01 1.57
CA LYS A 105 4.20 19.82 1.30
C LYS A 105 4.83 20.19 2.64
N LEU A 106 5.72 19.34 3.15
CA LEU A 106 6.70 19.75 4.14
C LEU A 106 7.89 20.36 3.38
N TYR A 107 7.93 21.69 3.43
CA TYR A 107 9.04 22.56 3.03
C TYR A 107 10.34 22.21 3.77
#